data_AF-A0A535S924-F1
#
_entry.id   AF-A0A535S924-F1
#
_cell.length_a   1.000
_cell.length_b   1.000
_cell.length_c   1.000
_cell.angle_alpha   90.00
_cell.angle_beta   90.00
_cell.angle_gamma   90.00
#
_symmetry.space_group_name_H-M   'P 1'
#
loop_
_entity.id
_entity.type
_entity.pdbx_description
1 polymer ?
#
loop_
_entity_poly.entity_id
_entity_poly.type
_entity_poly.pdbx_seq_one_letter_code
_entity_poly.pdbx_strand_id
1 'polypeptide(L)'
;MAGTTSQRAAWAAGCSEAEKDLAYVTSVAIASPSGWWLDVETANSWCGQPGTNCTDLSLNQYTIQGLIDTLAASSTGPVGIYSSSYQWSSIVGSLSVSGASADWYASGLRSGKHVAAYCGSRASFSGAPVSIVQYVTSSTDRDFAC
;
A
#
# COMPACT_ATOMS: atom_id res chain seq x y z
N MET A 1 -3.75 -21.74 1.39
CA MET A 1 -3.04 -20.74 0.58
C MET A 1 -2.17 -21.44 -0.46
N ALA A 2 -2.32 -21.11 -1.75
CA ALA A 2 -1.38 -21.56 -2.78
C ALA A 2 -0.04 -20.82 -2.64
N GLY A 3 1.02 -21.30 -3.31
CA GLY A 3 2.34 -20.67 -3.31
C GLY A 3 3.47 -21.58 -2.81
N THR A 4 4.71 -21.13 -2.94
CA THR A 4 5.90 -21.80 -2.39
C THR A 4 5.97 -21.64 -0.87
N THR A 5 6.89 -22.35 -0.21
CA THR A 5 7.14 -22.15 1.23
C THR A 5 7.56 -20.71 1.54
N SER A 6 8.43 -20.12 0.71
CA SER A 6 8.87 -18.72 0.88
C SER A 6 7.74 -17.72 0.69
N GLN A 7 6.86 -17.95 -0.29
CA GLN A 7 5.69 -17.09 -0.52
C GLN A 7 4.71 -17.13 0.65
N ARG A 8 4.43 -18.32 1.20
CA ARG A 8 3.60 -18.44 2.41
C ARG A 8 4.24 -17.76 3.62
N ALA A 9 5.57 -17.85 3.76
CA ALA A 9 6.30 -17.16 4.83
C ALA A 9 6.24 -15.63 4.66
N ALA A 10 6.37 -15.12 3.43
CA ALA A 10 6.23 -13.70 3.13
C ALA A 10 4.82 -13.18 3.45
N TRP A 11 3.79 -13.93 3.08
CA TRP A 11 2.42 -13.61 3.48
C TRP A 11 2.24 -13.59 4.99
N ALA A 12 2.76 -14.60 5.70
CA ALA A 12 2.71 -14.63 7.16
C ALA A 12 3.48 -13.46 7.81
N ALA A 13 4.57 -12.98 7.19
CA ALA A 13 5.25 -11.76 7.63
C ALA A 13 4.34 -10.53 7.48
N GLY A 14 3.63 -10.40 6.36
CA GLY A 14 2.61 -9.37 6.17
C GLY A 14 1.50 -9.42 7.22
N CYS A 15 0.99 -10.62 7.53
CA CYS A 15 0.02 -10.81 8.61
C CYS A 15 0.55 -10.33 9.96
N SER A 16 1.79 -10.70 10.29
CA SER A 16 2.43 -10.30 11.55
C SER A 16 2.58 -8.79 11.69
N GLU A 17 2.92 -8.07 10.60
CA GLU A 17 2.97 -6.60 10.64
C GLU A 17 1.57 -5.99 10.82
N ALA A 18 0.54 -6.50 10.14
CA ALA A 18 -0.84 -6.03 10.35
C ALA A 18 -1.33 -6.28 11.78
N GLU A 19 -1.00 -7.43 12.38
CA GLU A 19 -1.33 -7.74 13.78
C GLU A 19 -0.67 -6.76 14.76
N LYS A 20 0.59 -6.35 14.49
CA LYS A 20 1.26 -5.32 15.30
C LYS A 20 0.55 -3.98 15.19
N ASP A 21 0.15 -3.58 13.99
CA ASP A 21 -0.57 -2.32 13.77
C ASP A 21 -1.94 -2.32 14.46
N LEU A 22 -2.68 -3.43 14.38
CA LEU A 22 -3.94 -3.64 15.10
C LEU A 22 -3.75 -3.58 16.62
N ALA A 23 -2.69 -4.19 17.14
CA ALA A 23 -2.34 -4.09 18.56
C ALA A 23 -1.97 -2.66 18.96
N TYR A 24 -1.25 -1.94 18.10
CA TYR A 24 -0.87 -0.55 18.34
C TYR A 24 -2.09 0.36 18.42
N VAL A 25 -3.00 0.34 17.44
CA VAL A 25 -4.20 1.18 17.45
C VAL A 25 -5.07 0.89 18.68
N THR A 26 -5.15 -0.38 19.09
CA THR A 26 -5.83 -0.79 20.32
C THR A 26 -5.14 -0.18 21.55
N SER A 27 -3.81 -0.20 21.61
CA SER A 27 -3.02 0.34 22.73
C SER A 27 -3.20 1.86 22.93
N VAL A 28 -3.52 2.59 21.85
CA VAL A 28 -3.80 4.04 21.89
C VAL A 28 -5.30 4.34 21.89
N ALA A 29 -6.14 3.35 22.22
CA ALA A 29 -7.60 3.45 22.35
C ALA A 29 -8.35 3.85 21.06
N ILE A 30 -7.80 3.55 19.89
CA ILE A 30 -8.52 3.64 18.61
C ILE A 30 -9.29 2.32 18.43
N ALA A 31 -10.60 2.36 18.73
CA ALA A 31 -11.44 1.17 18.74
C ALA A 31 -12.04 0.81 17.37
N SER A 32 -12.13 1.75 16.44
CA SER A 32 -12.78 1.55 15.13
C SER A 32 -12.17 2.49 14.09
N PRO A 33 -10.98 2.16 13.55
CA PRO A 33 -10.36 2.96 12.50
C PRO A 33 -11.29 3.04 11.29
N SER A 34 -11.44 4.23 10.72
CA SER A 34 -12.29 4.45 9.53
C SER A 34 -11.72 3.84 8.25
N GLY A 35 -10.48 3.36 8.29
CA GLY A 35 -9.78 2.69 7.20
C GLY A 35 -8.30 2.53 7.52
N TRP A 36 -7.61 1.78 6.66
CA TRP A 36 -6.19 1.52 6.71
C TRP A 36 -5.54 1.94 5.39
N TRP A 37 -4.35 2.51 5.45
CA TRP A 37 -3.54 2.81 4.27
C TRP A 37 -2.21 2.08 4.39
N LEU A 38 -1.93 1.20 3.43
CA LEU A 38 -0.63 0.55 3.32
C LEU A 38 0.35 1.49 2.61
N ASP A 39 1.39 1.92 3.31
CA ASP A 39 2.46 2.72 2.72
C ASP A 39 3.43 1.83 1.94
N VAL A 40 3.22 1.74 0.63
CA VAL A 40 4.01 0.89 -0.28
C VAL A 40 4.86 1.77 -1.18
N GLU A 41 6.01 2.17 -0.67
CA GLU A 41 6.96 3.03 -1.37
C GLU A 41 8.38 2.46 -1.40
N THR A 42 9.20 2.98 -2.33
CA THR A 42 10.60 2.55 -2.53
C THR A 42 11.55 3.02 -1.43
N ALA A 43 11.08 3.85 -0.49
CA ALA A 43 11.84 4.19 0.72
C ALA A 43 11.83 3.05 1.76
N ASN A 44 10.88 2.11 1.63
CA ASN A 44 10.80 0.90 2.45
C ASN A 44 11.69 -0.22 1.90
N SER A 45 11.84 -1.31 2.67
CA SER A 45 12.68 -2.45 2.29
C SER A 45 11.88 -3.50 1.51
N TRP A 46 12.19 -3.65 0.23
CA TRP A 46 11.51 -4.61 -0.67
C TRP A 46 12.52 -5.44 -1.46
N CYS A 47 12.20 -6.71 -1.71
CA CYS A 47 12.99 -7.52 -2.65
C CYS A 47 13.10 -6.79 -4.00
N GLY A 48 14.27 -6.81 -4.61
CA GLY A 48 14.58 -6.13 -5.87
C GLY A 48 15.01 -4.67 -5.71
N GLN A 49 14.95 -4.09 -4.50
CA GLN A 49 15.41 -2.73 -4.24
C GLN A 49 16.89 -2.69 -3.81
N PRO A 50 17.59 -1.55 -4.03
CA PRO A 50 18.95 -1.35 -3.54
C PRO A 50 19.08 -1.66 -2.05
N GLY A 51 20.15 -2.36 -1.67
CA GLY A 51 20.39 -2.76 -0.28
C GLY A 51 19.69 -4.05 0.16
N THR A 52 18.91 -4.71 -0.72
CA THR A 52 18.34 -6.03 -0.44
C THR A 52 19.07 -7.14 -1.19
N ASN A 53 19.27 -8.29 -0.55
CA ASN A 53 19.81 -9.50 -1.18
C ASN A 53 18.67 -10.45 -1.60
N CYS A 54 17.73 -9.93 -2.39
CA CYS A 54 16.56 -10.66 -2.86
C CYS A 54 16.08 -10.06 -4.18
N THR A 55 15.61 -10.89 -5.11
CA THR A 55 15.09 -10.43 -6.43
C THR A 55 13.69 -10.94 -6.75
N ASP A 56 13.10 -11.77 -5.88
CA ASP A 56 11.79 -12.36 -6.08
C ASP A 56 10.68 -11.39 -5.63
N LEU A 57 10.13 -10.62 -6.58
CA LEU A 57 9.05 -9.66 -6.31
C LEU A 57 7.75 -10.33 -5.86
N SER A 58 7.59 -11.65 -6.08
CA SER A 58 6.42 -12.36 -5.57
C SER A 58 6.41 -12.39 -4.04
N LEU A 59 7.56 -12.32 -3.39
CA LEU A 59 7.61 -12.21 -1.92
C LEU A 59 6.99 -10.88 -1.46
N ASN A 60 7.27 -9.77 -2.15
CA ASN A 60 6.67 -8.47 -1.84
C ASN A 60 5.15 -8.52 -2.03
N GLN A 61 4.68 -9.10 -3.15
CA GLN A 61 3.24 -9.25 -3.43
C GLN A 61 2.52 -10.09 -2.36
N TYR A 62 3.11 -11.21 -1.92
CA TYR A 62 2.54 -12.04 -0.86
C TYR A 62 2.53 -11.32 0.49
N THR A 63 3.58 -10.57 0.84
CA THR A 63 3.60 -9.72 2.05
C THR A 63 2.48 -8.70 2.03
N ILE A 64 2.29 -7.97 0.92
CA ILE A 64 1.20 -6.99 0.79
C ILE A 64 -0.16 -7.68 0.88
N GLN A 65 -0.34 -8.85 0.27
CA GLN A 65 -1.58 -9.61 0.39
C GLN A 65 -1.85 -10.04 1.85
N GLY A 66 -0.81 -10.42 2.62
CA GLY A 66 -0.93 -10.77 4.03
C GLY A 66 -1.39 -9.61 4.91
N LEU A 67 -0.88 -8.41 4.64
CA LEU A 67 -1.36 -7.17 5.26
C LEU A 67 -2.86 -6.96 4.98
N ILE A 68 -3.26 -6.99 3.70
CA ILE A 68 -4.65 -6.78 3.28
C ILE A 68 -5.58 -7.81 3.90
N ASP A 69 -5.26 -9.10 3.81
CA ASP A 69 -6.10 -10.18 4.31
C ASP A 69 -6.34 -10.05 5.82
N THR A 70 -5.30 -9.72 6.57
CA THR A 70 -5.34 -9.63 8.04
C THR A 70 -6.13 -8.40 8.50
N LEU A 71 -5.90 -7.25 7.88
CA LEU A 71 -6.64 -6.02 8.18
C LEU A 71 -8.13 -6.17 7.81
N ALA A 72 -8.43 -6.72 6.64
CA ALA A 72 -9.81 -6.94 6.20
C ALA A 72 -10.57 -7.95 7.10
N ALA A 73 -9.87 -8.95 7.65
CA ALA A 73 -10.47 -9.91 8.58
C ALA A 73 -10.69 -9.33 9.99
N SER A 74 -9.89 -8.34 10.40
CA SER A 74 -9.84 -7.84 11.78
C SER A 74 -10.47 -6.45 11.98
N SER A 75 -10.78 -5.76 10.88
CA SER A 75 -11.31 -4.39 10.88
C SER A 75 -12.46 -4.25 9.89
N THR A 76 -13.45 -3.43 10.24
CA THR A 76 -14.54 -3.05 9.34
C THR A 76 -14.16 -1.93 8.37
N GLY A 77 -13.07 -1.21 8.65
CA GLY A 77 -12.59 -0.13 7.80
C GLY A 77 -11.97 -0.65 6.48
N PRO A 78 -12.18 0.04 5.35
CA PRO A 78 -11.54 -0.27 4.06
C PRO A 78 -10.01 -0.29 4.15
N VAL A 79 -9.36 -1.06 3.28
CA VAL A 79 -7.90 -1.09 3.14
C VAL A 79 -7.53 -0.46 1.80
N GLY A 80 -6.83 0.66 1.84
CA GLY A 80 -6.24 1.32 0.67
C GLY A 80 -4.72 1.16 0.62
N ILE A 81 -4.13 1.52 -0.52
CA ILE A 81 -2.68 1.48 -0.73
C ILE A 81 -2.20 2.86 -1.16
N TYR A 82 -1.13 3.35 -0.54
CA TYR A 82 -0.37 4.51 -0.99
C TYR A 82 0.81 4.06 -1.86
N SER A 83 0.93 4.63 -3.06
CA SER A 83 2.08 4.45 -3.94
C SER A 83 2.02 5.40 -5.14
N SER A 84 3.03 5.31 -6.02
CA SER A 84 2.96 5.80 -7.40
C SER A 84 3.06 4.62 -8.38
N SER A 85 2.67 4.83 -9.64
CA SER A 85 2.83 3.78 -10.67
C SER A 85 4.27 3.28 -10.79
N TYR A 86 5.26 4.18 -10.64
CA TYR A 86 6.67 3.83 -10.66
C TYR A 86 7.05 2.95 -9.47
N GLN A 87 6.76 3.39 -8.25
CA GLN A 87 7.09 2.64 -7.03
C GLN A 87 6.42 1.27 -7.02
N TRP A 88 5.12 1.22 -7.33
CA TRP A 88 4.36 -0.02 -7.38
C TRP A 88 4.96 -1.02 -8.38
N SER A 89 5.20 -0.59 -9.62
CA SER A 89 5.80 -1.47 -10.64
C SER A 89 7.22 -1.92 -10.27
N SER A 90 7.97 -1.10 -9.53
CA SER A 90 9.31 -1.47 -9.06
C SER A 90 9.28 -2.45 -7.87
N ILE A 91 8.19 -2.52 -7.11
CA ILE A 91 8.05 -3.36 -5.91
C ILE A 91 7.37 -4.69 -6.23
N VAL A 92 6.29 -4.70 -7.01
CA VAL A 92 5.53 -5.92 -7.32
C VAL A 92 5.58 -6.33 -8.80
N GLY A 93 6.21 -5.53 -9.67
CA GLY A 93 6.23 -5.81 -11.10
C GLY A 93 4.84 -5.71 -11.71
N SER A 94 4.42 -6.76 -12.41
CA SER A 94 3.06 -6.92 -12.95
C SER A 94 2.15 -7.81 -12.08
N LEU A 95 2.62 -8.21 -10.90
CA LEU A 95 1.84 -9.05 -9.99
C LEU A 95 0.75 -8.21 -9.33
N SER A 96 -0.47 -8.74 -9.29
CA SER A 96 -1.60 -8.07 -8.66
C SER A 96 -1.75 -8.45 -7.19
N VAL A 97 -2.33 -7.53 -6.42
CA VAL A 97 -2.91 -7.80 -5.10
C VAL A 97 -4.42 -7.69 -5.21
N SER A 98 -5.13 -8.25 -4.25
CA SER A 98 -6.59 -8.22 -4.21
C SER A 98 -7.08 -7.75 -2.84
N GLY A 99 -8.28 -7.17 -2.80
CA GLY A 99 -8.91 -6.71 -1.55
C GLY A 99 -8.63 -5.25 -1.18
N ALA A 100 -7.72 -4.56 -1.88
CA ALA A 100 -7.58 -3.12 -1.75
C ALA A 100 -8.82 -2.40 -2.33
N SER A 101 -9.36 -1.45 -1.58
CA SER A 101 -10.56 -0.70 -1.96
C SER A 101 -10.26 0.65 -2.60
N ALA A 102 -9.04 1.19 -2.43
CA ALA A 102 -8.66 2.50 -2.95
C ALA A 102 -7.14 2.65 -3.15
N ASP A 103 -6.76 3.45 -4.15
CA ASP A 103 -5.40 3.95 -4.34
C ASP A 103 -5.28 5.38 -3.80
N TRP A 104 -4.23 5.63 -3.03
CA TRP A 104 -3.72 6.95 -2.65
C TRP A 104 -2.48 7.23 -3.51
N TYR A 105 -2.67 8.04 -4.55
CA TYR A 105 -1.68 8.21 -5.60
C TYR A 105 -0.66 9.30 -5.26
N ALA A 106 0.61 8.92 -5.16
CA ALA A 106 1.73 9.85 -5.02
C ALA A 106 2.06 10.52 -6.37
N SER A 107 1.58 11.74 -6.60
CA SER A 107 1.71 12.41 -7.90
C SER A 107 3.08 13.02 -8.19
N GLY A 108 3.88 13.28 -7.14
CA GLY A 108 5.12 14.05 -7.24
C GLY A 108 4.94 15.53 -7.61
N LEU A 109 3.71 16.02 -7.75
CA LEU A 109 3.42 17.42 -8.03
C LEU A 109 3.89 18.33 -6.90
N ARG A 110 4.34 19.54 -7.25
CA ARG A 110 4.78 20.56 -6.30
C ARG A 110 3.73 21.63 -5.94
N SER A 111 2.49 21.41 -6.40
CA SER A 111 1.32 22.26 -6.12
C SER A 111 0.03 21.53 -6.50
N GLY A 112 -1.11 21.94 -5.94
CA GLY A 112 -2.41 21.33 -6.21
C GLY A 112 -3.04 21.65 -7.58
N LYS A 113 -2.40 22.47 -8.44
CA LYS A 113 -3.01 22.98 -9.67
C LYS A 113 -3.49 21.91 -10.65
N HIS A 114 -2.86 20.73 -10.66
CA HIS A 114 -3.13 19.64 -11.60
C HIS A 114 -3.50 18.32 -10.91
N VAL A 115 -3.76 18.36 -9.59
CA VAL A 115 -3.92 17.15 -8.78
C VAL A 115 -5.14 16.32 -9.21
N ALA A 116 -6.25 16.97 -9.56
CA ALA A 116 -7.47 16.31 -9.99
C ALA A 116 -7.31 15.49 -11.29
N ALA A 117 -6.29 15.76 -12.10
CA ALA A 117 -6.01 14.97 -13.31
C ALA A 117 -5.62 13.50 -12.99
N TYR A 118 -5.18 13.23 -11.76
CA TYR A 118 -4.79 11.91 -11.29
C TYR A 118 -5.92 11.14 -10.61
N CYS A 119 -7.12 11.70 -10.48
CA CYS A 119 -8.29 10.99 -9.93
C CYS A 119 -8.87 9.91 -10.87
N GLY A 120 -8.44 9.89 -12.13
CA GLY A 120 -8.94 8.93 -13.12
C GLY A 120 -8.27 7.56 -13.02
N SER A 121 -8.94 6.54 -13.57
CA SER A 121 -8.44 5.15 -13.62
C SER A 121 -7.09 4.97 -14.30
N ARG A 122 -6.61 5.95 -15.08
CA ARG A 122 -5.27 5.92 -15.68
C ARG A 122 -4.13 5.99 -14.66
N ALA A 123 -4.40 6.55 -13.48
CA ALA A 123 -3.42 6.65 -12.39
C ALA A 123 -3.50 5.47 -11.42
N SER A 124 -4.56 4.64 -11.47
CA SER A 124 -4.66 3.41 -10.67
C SER A 124 -3.45 2.52 -10.93
N PHE A 125 -2.76 2.12 -9.87
CA PHE A 125 -1.61 1.23 -9.93
C PHE A 125 -1.93 -0.17 -9.41
N SER A 126 -2.82 -0.30 -8.43
CA SER A 126 -3.18 -1.61 -7.85
C SER A 126 -4.35 -2.28 -8.59
N GLY A 127 -5.11 -1.49 -9.36
CA GLY A 127 -6.40 -1.87 -9.94
C GLY A 127 -7.60 -1.33 -9.16
N ALA A 128 -7.38 -0.77 -7.97
CA ALA A 128 -8.39 -0.07 -7.18
C ALA A 128 -8.61 1.37 -7.69
N PRO A 129 -9.79 1.99 -7.45
CA PRO A 129 -10.03 3.38 -7.81
C PRO A 129 -9.13 4.34 -7.04
N VAL A 130 -8.61 5.38 -7.70
CA VAL A 130 -7.86 6.46 -7.04
C VAL A 130 -8.85 7.32 -6.25
N SER A 131 -8.71 7.33 -4.92
CA SER A 131 -9.59 8.11 -4.02
C SER A 131 -8.87 9.29 -3.39
N ILE A 132 -7.54 9.25 -3.32
CA ILE A 132 -6.70 10.33 -2.79
C ILE A 132 -5.52 10.52 -3.74
N VAL A 133 -5.11 11.77 -3.95
CA VAL A 133 -3.86 12.10 -4.66
C VAL A 133 -3.00 12.98 -3.77
N GLN A 134 -1.79 12.53 -3.48
CA GLN A 134 -0.78 13.30 -2.74
C GLN A 134 0.01 14.22 -3.67
N TYR A 135 0.27 15.43 -3.23
CA TYR A 135 1.22 16.38 -3.79
C TYR A 135 2.00 17.07 -2.67
N VAL A 136 3.14 17.69 -2.98
CA VAL A 136 4.02 18.31 -1.97
C VAL A 136 4.04 19.83 -2.18
N THR A 137 3.79 20.62 -1.14
CA THR A 137 3.98 22.09 -1.21
C THR A 137 4.91 22.53 -0.08
N SER A 138 6.01 23.21 -0.42
CA SER A 138 6.99 23.71 0.57
C SER A 138 7.44 22.64 1.58
N SER A 139 7.77 21.44 1.07
CA SER A 139 8.19 20.27 1.86
C SER A 139 7.14 19.67 2.80
N THR A 140 5.86 20.04 2.64
CA THR A 140 4.77 19.38 3.37
C THR A 140 3.87 18.66 2.38
N ASP A 141 3.48 17.44 2.75
CA ASP A 141 2.52 16.65 2.00
C ASP A 141 1.13 17.27 2.10
N ARG A 142 0.39 17.16 1.01
CA ARG A 142 -0.96 17.66 0.84
C ARG A 142 -1.75 16.62 0.06
N ASP A 143 -2.97 16.39 0.50
CA ASP A 143 -3.83 15.37 -0.07
C ASP A 143 -5.07 16.00 -0.67
N PHE A 144 -5.40 15.54 -1.87
CA PHE A 144 -6.62 15.90 -2.56
C PHE A 144 -7.53 14.68 -2.61
N ALA A 145 -8.74 14.82 -2.06
CA ALA A 145 -9.78 13.81 -2.17
C ALA A 145 -10.42 13.87 -3.56
N CYS A 146 -10.40 12.73 -4.24
CA CYS A 146 -11.25 12.43 -5.38
C CYS A 146 -12.61 11.93 -4.86
#